data_AF-E3EKL3-F1
#
_entry.id   AF-E3EKL3-F1
#
_cell.length_a   1.000
_cell.length_b   1.000
_cell.length_c   1.000
_cell.angle_alpha   90.00
_cell.angle_beta   90.00
_cell.angle_gamma   90.00
#
_symmetry.space_group_name_H-M   'P 1'
#
loop_
_entity.id
_entity.type
_entity.pdbx_description
1 polymer ?
#
loop_
_entity_poly.entity_id
_entity_poly.type
_entity_poly.pdbx_seq_one_letter_code
_entity_poly.pdbx_strand_id
1 'polypeptide(L)' 'MSEVEMELEEYINRQIADGYIAEDGYPLKCQHCDSKEINIEYFYDEHVVVEKEANCGNCGSSVGYWSYGTWEV' A
#
# COMPACT_ATOMS: atom_id res chain seq x y z
N MET A 1 -3.09 -17.17 -17.28
CA MET A 1 -2.25 -16.97 -16.11
C MET A 1 -0.85 -17.39 -16.46
N SER A 2 0.05 -16.41 -16.51
CA SER A 2 1.50 -16.64 -16.64
C SER A 2 2.09 -17.05 -15.29
N GLU A 3 3.30 -17.60 -15.30
CA GLU A 3 4.05 -17.94 -14.07
C GLU A 3 4.26 -16.72 -13.17
N VAL A 4 4.49 -15.55 -13.78
CA VAL A 4 4.72 -14.27 -13.08
C VAL A 4 3.46 -13.78 -12.36
N GLU A 5 2.29 -13.93 -12.97
CA GLU A 5 1.02 -13.53 -12.36
C GLU A 5 0.71 -14.37 -11.11
N MET A 6 1.07 -15.65 -11.12
CA MET A 6 0.91 -16.54 -9.95
C MET A 6 1.82 -16.16 -8.79
N GLU A 7 3.08 -15.80 -9.07
CA GLU A 7 4.03 -15.36 -8.03
C GLU A 7 3.60 -14.04 -7.38
N LEU A 8 3.05 -13.12 -8.17
CA LEU A 8 2.55 -11.84 -7.66
C LEU A 8 1.31 -12.01 -6.78
N GLU A 9 0.35 -12.83 -7.20
CA GLU A 9 -0.85 -13.12 -6.40
C GLU A 9 -0.50 -13.81 -5.08
N GLU A 10 0.45 -14.76 -5.10
CA GLU A 10 0.92 -15.40 -3.88
C GLU A 10 1.62 -14.40 -2.94
N TYR A 11 2.44 -13.49 -3.48
CA TYR A 11 3.08 -12.43 -2.70
C TYR A 11 2.04 -11.52 -2.01
N ILE A 12 1.05 -11.02 -2.75
CA ILE A 12 -0.01 -10.15 -2.20
C ILE A 12 -0.80 -10.88 -1.11
N ASN A 13 -1.17 -12.14 -1.35
CA ASN A 13 -1.90 -12.94 -0.37
C ASN A 13 -1.11 -13.13 0.94
N ARG A 14 0.22 -13.30 0.87
CA ARG A 14 1.07 -13.34 2.07
C ARG A 14 1.08 -12.00 2.79
N GLN A 15 1.19 -10.88 2.08
CA GLN A 15 1.16 -9.55 2.70
C GLN A 15 -0.17 -9.26 3.42
N ILE A 16 -1.29 -9.73 2.85
CA ILE A 16 -2.61 -9.65 3.49
C ILE A 16 -2.64 -10.54 4.74
N ALA A 17 -2.21 -11.80 4.63
CA ALA A 17 -2.22 -12.76 5.74
C ALA A 17 -1.34 -12.30 6.92
N ASP A 18 -0.20 -11.70 6.63
CA ASP A 18 0.73 -11.15 7.63
C ASP A 18 0.29 -9.77 8.17
N GLY A 19 -0.80 -9.21 7.64
CA GLY A 19 -1.39 -7.95 8.07
C GLY A 19 -0.59 -6.71 7.69
N TYR A 20 0.20 -6.77 6.62
CA TYR A 20 0.90 -5.60 6.07
C TYR A 20 -0.02 -4.73 5.23
N ILE A 21 -0.96 -5.33 4.49
CA ILE A 21 -1.94 -4.64 3.66
C ILE A 21 -3.34 -5.23 3.87
N ALA A 22 -4.38 -4.46 3.58
CA ALA A 22 -5.76 -4.93 3.53
C ALA A 22 -6.08 -5.58 2.16
N GLU A 23 -7.26 -6.19 2.04
CA GLU A 23 -7.71 -6.82 0.77
C GLU A 23 -7.85 -5.82 -0.39
N ASP A 24 -8.06 -4.53 -0.10
CA ASP A 24 -8.10 -3.45 -1.10
C ASP A 24 -6.72 -2.84 -1.39
N GLY A 25 -5.65 -3.44 -0.83
CA GLY A 25 -4.27 -2.98 -0.95
C GLY A 25 -3.90 -1.84 0.00
N TYR A 26 -4.82 -1.38 0.87
CA TYR A 26 -4.52 -0.30 1.81
C TYR A 26 -3.40 -0.71 2.78
N PRO A 27 -2.34 0.12 2.96
CA PRO A 27 -1.22 -0.22 3.82
C PRO A 27 -1.59 -0.12 5.31
N LEU A 28 -1.41 -1.22 6.03
CA LEU A 28 -1.71 -1.35 7.46
C LEU A 28 -0.44 -1.32 8.34
N LYS A 29 0.68 -1.80 7.79
CA LYS A 29 1.95 -1.94 8.51
C LYS A 29 3.13 -1.80 7.55
N CYS A 30 4.22 -1.22 8.03
CA CYS A 30 5.43 -1.04 7.24
C CYS A 30 6.18 -2.36 7.05
N GLN A 31 6.46 -2.71 5.79
CA GLN A 31 7.23 -3.90 5.41
C GLN A 31 8.72 -3.83 5.79
N HIS A 32 9.23 -2.64 6.13
CA HIS A 32 10.65 -2.44 6.46
C HIS A 32 10.94 -2.47 7.95
N CYS A 33 10.01 -2.01 8.80
CA CYS A 33 10.25 -1.85 10.24
C CYS A 33 9.11 -2.35 11.14
N ASP A 34 8.09 -3.01 10.57
CA ASP A 34 6.92 -3.53 11.27
C ASP A 34 6.07 -2.49 12.04
N SER A 35 6.37 -1.21 11.89
CA SER A 35 5.57 -0.14 12.49
C SER A 35 4.18 -0.09 11.86
N LYS A 36 3.17 0.13 12.70
CA LYS A 36 1.78 0.39 12.29
C LYS A 36 1.48 1.88 12.11
N GLU A 37 2.48 2.73 12.31
CA GLU A 37 2.36 4.17 12.12
C GLU A 37 2.49 4.48 10.62
N ILE A 38 1.36 4.78 9.99
CA ILE A 38 1.25 5.08 8.56
C ILE A 38 0.71 6.49 8.41
N ASN A 39 1.47 7.35 7.74
CA ASN A 39 1.10 8.71 7.39
C ASN A 39 0.64 8.73 5.93
N ILE A 40 -0.50 9.35 5.66
CA ILE A 40 -1.05 9.46 4.31
C ILE A 40 -1.09 10.92 3.90
N GLU A 41 -0.41 11.23 2.80
CA GLU A 41 -0.50 12.51 2.12
C GLU A 41 -1.52 12.41 0.99
N TYR A 42 -2.32 13.46 0.81
CA TYR A 42 -3.43 13.49 -0.15
C TYR A 42 -3.16 14.56 -1.21
N PHE A 43 -3.28 14.18 -2.47
CA PHE A 43 -3.13 15.07 -3.61
C PHE A 43 -4.49 15.28 -4.26
N TYR A 44 -4.81 16.54 -4.52
CA TYR A 44 -6.13 16.96 -4.99
C TYR A 44 -6.03 17.63 -6.36
N ASP A 45 -6.95 17.29 -7.25
CA ASP A 45 -7.24 18.03 -8.49
C ASP A 45 -8.69 18.51 -8.44
N GLU A 46 -8.91 19.82 -8.61
CA GLU A 46 -10.24 20.46 -8.54
C GLU A 46 -11.14 20.02 -7.35
N HIS A 47 -10.55 19.76 -6.17
CA HIS A 47 -11.20 19.25 -4.94
C HIS A 47 -11.48 17.73 -4.89
N VAL A 48 -11.05 16.97 -5.89
CA VAL A 48 -11.12 15.51 -5.91
C VAL A 48 -9.76 14.95 -5.51
N VAL A 49 -9.73 13.95 -4.62
CA VAL A 49 -8.49 13.21 -4.33
C VAL A 49 -8.13 12.39 -5.57
N VAL A 50 -7.00 12.72 -6.19
CA VAL A 50 -6.48 11.99 -7.36
C VAL A 50 -5.46 10.96 -6.96
N GLU A 51 -4.65 11.27 -5.95
CA GLU A 51 -3.54 10.43 -5.52
C GLU A 51 -3.41 10.47 -3.99
N LYS A 52 -2.83 9.41 -3.42
CA LYS A 52 -2.42 9.36 -2.01
C LYS A 52 -1.06 8.69 -1.92
N GLU A 53 -0.17 9.25 -1.12
CA GLU A 53 1.10 8.63 -0.79
C GLU A 53 1.07 8.15 0.66
N ALA A 54 1.34 6.86 0.89
CA ALA A 54 1.45 6.29 2.21
C ALA A 54 2.92 6.06 2.56
N ASN A 55 3.35 6.68 3.66
CA ASN A 55 4.70 6.58 4.18
C ASN A 55 4.67 6.09 5.63
N CYS A 56 5.65 5.29 6.05
CA CYS A 56 5.78 4.89 7.43
C CYS A 56 6.18 6.10 8.30
N GLY A 57 5.41 6.38 9.35
CA GLY A 57 5.71 7.46 10.29
C GLY A 57 6.96 7.24 11.14
N ASN A 58 7.45 5.99 11.24
CA ASN A 58 8.64 5.66 12.00
C ASN A 58 9.93 5.72 11.15
N CYS A 59 9.98 4.98 10.04
CA CYS A 59 11.19 4.88 9.21
C CYS A 59 11.18 5.76 7.96
N GLY A 60 10.05 6.39 7.63
CA GLY A 60 9.91 7.26 6.46
C GLY A 60 9.85 6.52 5.11
N SER A 61 9.90 5.19 5.09
CA SER A 61 9.78 4.42 3.86
C SER A 61 8.38 4.57 3.25
N SER A 62 8.31 4.65 1.92
CA SER A 62 7.05 4.50 1.19
C SER A 62 6.54 3.07 1.37
N VAL A 63 5.24 2.95 1.65
CA VAL A 63 4.56 1.68 1.94
C VAL A 63 3.31 1.48 1.10
N GLY A 64 3.02 2.42 0.19
CA GLY A 64 1.90 2.30 -0.73
C GLY A 64 1.64 3.62 -1.46
N TYR A 65 1.11 3.49 -2.68
CA TYR A 65 0.66 4.59 -3.50
C TYR A 65 -0.77 4.32 -3.94
N TRP A 66 -1.65 5.31 -3.84
CA TRP A 66 -3.00 5.20 -4.35
C TRP A 66 -3.16 6.15 -5.52
N SER A 67 -3.71 5.69 -6.63
CA SER A 67 -4.13 6.57 -7.72
C SER A 67 -5.45 6.09 -8.31
N TYR A 68 -6.34 7.04 -8.61
CA TYR A 68 -7.58 6.81 -9.36
C TYR A 68 -8.45 5.63 -8.90
N GLY A 69 -8.45 5.29 -7.61
CA GLY A 69 -9.27 4.20 -7.06
C GLY A 69 -8.50 3.01 -6.50
N THR A 70 -7.22 2.84 -6.84
CA THR A 70 -6.48 1.60 -6.57
C THR A 70 -5.19 1.87 -5.80
N TRP A 71 -4.87 0.99 -4.84
CA TRP A 71 -3.57 0.97 -4.16
C TRP A 71 -2.56 0.10 -4.93
N GLU A 72 -1.34 0.60 -5.02
CA GLU A 72 -0.13 -0.04 -5.51
C GLU A 72 0.83 -0.19 -4.33
N VAL A 73 1.26 -1.43 -4.06
CA VAL A 73 2.03 -1.84 -2.88
C VAL A 73 3.07 -2.88 -3.23
#